data_AF-A0A3L7VW97-F1
#
_entry.id   AF-A0A3L7VW97-F1
#
_cell.length_a   1.000
_cell.length_b   1.000
_cell.length_c   1.000
_cell.angle_alpha   90.00
_cell.angle_beta   90.00
_cell.angle_gamma   90.00
#
_symmetry.space_group_name_H-M   'P 1'
#
loop_
_entity.id
_entity.type
_entity.pdbx_description
1 polymer ?
#
loop_
_entity_poly.entity_id
_entity_poly.type
_entity_poly.pdbx_seq_one_letter_code
_entity_poly.pdbx_strand_id
1 'polypeptide(L)'
;MSTKDYLSVLSRQSAPEGVDWRTMSVVARALLLARASVLPLTILGSGQGLLFAWWSGKISDATFGGNAVSGILLGFAAFFGANLAHAANNLANDWRDYHDGLDRPGYP
;
A
#
# COMPACT_ATOMS: atom_id res chain seq x y z
N MET A 1 -20.59 1.00 -10.02
CA MET A 1 -19.74 -0.04 -9.40
C MET A 1 -20.34 -0.38 -8.05
N SER A 2 -20.61 -1.66 -7.80
CA SER A 2 -21.30 -2.14 -6.61
C SER A 2 -20.36 -2.30 -5.41
N THR A 3 -20.89 -2.37 -4.19
CA THR A 3 -20.12 -2.73 -2.99
C THR A 3 -19.46 -4.10 -3.11
N LYS A 4 -20.10 -5.04 -3.83
CA LYS A 4 -19.54 -6.38 -4.07
C LYS A 4 -18.27 -6.30 -4.93
N ASP A 5 -18.22 -5.37 -5.88
CA ASP A 5 -17.06 -5.15 -6.75
C ASP A 5 -15.86 -4.66 -5.92
N TYR A 6 -16.08 -3.72 -5.01
CA TYR A 6 -15.04 -3.24 -4.10
C TYR A 6 -14.52 -4.33 -3.18
N LEU A 7 -15.41 -5.14 -2.59
CA LEU A 7 -15.02 -6.25 -1.73
C LEU A 7 -14.23 -7.33 -2.48
N SER A 8 -14.60 -7.59 -3.74
CA SER A 8 -13.86 -8.51 -4.62
C SER A 8 -12.43 -8.01 -4.86
N VAL A 9 -12.26 -6.73 -5.22
CA VAL A 9 -10.93 -6.11 -5.41
C VAL A 9 -10.09 -6.18 -4.14
N LEU A 10 -10.71 -5.85 -3.00
CA LEU A 10 -10.04 -5.89 -1.69
C LEU A 10 -9.60 -7.30 -1.28
N SER A 11 -10.22 -8.35 -1.81
CA SER A 11 -9.93 -9.74 -1.39
C SER A 11 -9.07 -10.53 -2.38
N ARG A 12 -9.02 -10.16 -3.67
CA ARG A 12 -8.47 -11.01 -4.73
C ARG A 12 -7.35 -10.41 -5.58
N GLN A 13 -7.05 -9.11 -5.44
CA GLN A 13 -6.07 -8.36 -6.27
C GLN A 13 -6.36 -8.29 -7.78
N SER A 14 -7.47 -8.88 -8.23
CA SER A 14 -7.95 -8.80 -9.61
C SER A 14 -9.26 -8.04 -9.70
N ALA A 15 -9.54 -7.51 -10.90
CA ALA A 15 -10.87 -6.99 -11.21
C ALA A 15 -11.91 -8.10 -10.99
N PRO A 16 -13.14 -7.77 -10.55
CA PRO A 16 -14.18 -8.78 -10.44
C PRO A 16 -14.43 -9.48 -11.78
N GLU A 17 -14.76 -10.76 -11.74
CA GLU A 17 -15.02 -11.55 -12.95
C GLU A 17 -16.09 -10.87 -13.82
N GLY A 18 -15.81 -10.74 -15.12
CA GLY A 18 -16.70 -10.08 -16.07
C GLY A 18 -16.67 -8.54 -16.04
N VAL A 19 -15.83 -7.92 -15.22
CA VAL A 19 -15.68 -6.46 -15.17
C VAL A 19 -14.41 -6.01 -15.91
N ASP A 20 -14.56 -5.16 -16.92
CA ASP A 20 -13.42 -4.47 -17.52
C ASP A 20 -12.87 -3.43 -16.54
N TRP A 21 -11.61 -3.60 -16.12
CA TRP A 21 -10.93 -2.70 -15.18
C TRP A 21 -10.89 -1.23 -15.65
N ARG A 22 -10.93 -0.98 -16.96
CA ARG A 22 -10.95 0.39 -17.52
C ARG A 22 -12.23 1.14 -17.19
N THR A 23 -13.31 0.41 -16.92
CA THR A 23 -14.62 0.96 -16.54
C THR A 23 -14.75 1.19 -15.04
N MET A 24 -13.78 0.74 -14.24
CA MET A 24 -13.78 0.89 -12.79
C MET A 24 -13.48 2.34 -12.34
N SER A 25 -13.93 2.69 -11.13
CA SER A 25 -13.60 3.98 -10.51
C SER A 25 -12.08 4.13 -10.34
N VAL A 26 -11.59 5.37 -10.24
CA VAL A 26 -10.16 5.65 -9.97
C VAL A 26 -9.71 4.98 -8.66
N VAL A 27 -10.54 5.02 -7.62
CA VAL A 27 -10.23 4.43 -6.32
C VAL A 27 -10.07 2.91 -6.42
N ALA A 28 -10.96 2.21 -7.12
CA ALA A 28 -10.85 0.76 -7.22
C ALA A 28 -9.67 0.31 -8.09
N ARG A 29 -9.33 1.08 -9.13
CA ARG A 29 -8.09 0.86 -9.89
C ARG A 29 -6.86 1.07 -9.02
N ALA A 30 -6.84 2.11 -8.19
CA ALA A 30 -5.75 2.32 -7.24
C ALA A 30 -5.62 1.16 -6.23
N LEU A 31 -6.74 0.62 -5.74
CA LEU A 31 -6.73 -0.55 -4.85
C LEU A 31 -6.22 -1.82 -5.53
N LEU A 32 -6.53 -2.04 -6.81
CA LEU A 32 -5.96 -3.14 -7.59
C LEU A 32 -4.44 -3.00 -7.71
N LEU A 33 -3.99 -1.84 -8.19
CA LEU A 33 -2.57 -1.54 -8.40
C LEU A 33 -1.75 -1.59 -7.11
N ALA A 34 -2.34 -1.16 -5.99
CA ALA A 34 -1.69 -1.23 -4.69
C ALA A 34 -1.71 -2.64 -4.08
N ARG A 35 -2.30 -3.65 -4.74
CA ARG A 35 -2.60 -4.97 -4.19
C ARG A 35 -3.25 -4.89 -2.81
N ALA A 36 -4.43 -4.27 -2.77
CA ALA A 36 -5.11 -3.94 -1.52
C ALA A 36 -5.39 -5.14 -0.59
N SER A 37 -5.38 -6.40 -1.06
CA SER A 37 -5.56 -7.56 -0.18
C SER A 37 -4.35 -7.82 0.74
N VAL A 38 -3.15 -7.38 0.36
CA VAL A 38 -1.93 -7.51 1.19
C VAL A 38 -1.53 -6.20 1.87
N LEU A 39 -2.14 -5.08 1.49
CA LEU A 39 -1.96 -3.79 2.16
C LEU A 39 -2.26 -3.85 3.67
N PRO A 40 -3.29 -4.57 4.17
CA PRO A 40 -3.53 -4.73 5.61
C PRO A 40 -2.33 -5.29 6.37
N LEU A 41 -1.56 -6.21 5.78
CA LEU A 41 -0.36 -6.76 6.42
C LEU A 41 0.73 -5.68 6.57
N THR A 42 0.87 -4.80 5.58
CA THR A 42 1.81 -3.67 5.65
C THR A 42 1.36 -2.66 6.70
N ILE A 43 0.06 -2.34 6.76
CA ILE A 43 -0.52 -1.44 7.77
C ILE A 43 -0.27 -2.00 9.17
N LEU A 44 -0.60 -3.28 9.39
CA LEU A 44 -0.43 -3.92 10.70
C LEU A 44 1.05 -4.00 11.08
N GLY A 45 1.93 -4.45 10.18
CA GLY A 45 3.36 -4.58 10.46
C GLY A 45 4.03 -3.23 10.76
N SER A 46 3.78 -2.21 9.92
CA SER A 46 4.32 -0.86 10.14
C SER A 46 3.72 -0.21 11.39
N GLY A 47 2.43 -0.42 11.67
CA GLY A 47 1.76 0.06 12.87
C GLY A 47 2.30 -0.60 14.14
N GLN A 48 2.55 -1.91 14.13
CA GLN A 48 3.19 -2.63 15.22
C GLN A 48 4.60 -2.12 15.48
N GLY A 49 5.39 -1.89 14.42
CA GLY A 49 6.73 -1.32 14.54
C GLY A 49 6.71 0.08 15.17
N LEU A 50 5.79 0.94 14.73
CA LEU A 50 5.59 2.27 15.30
C LEU A 50 5.19 2.20 16.78
N LEU A 51 4.20 1.36 17.12
CA LEU A 51 3.72 1.19 18.48
C LEU A 51 4.83 0.66 19.40
N PHE A 52 5.62 -0.30 18.93
CA PHE A 52 6.75 -0.84 19.67
C PHE A 52 7.85 0.20 19.89
N ALA A 53 8.20 0.98 18.86
CA ALA A 53 9.17 2.06 18.98
C ALA A 53 8.71 3.15 19.97
N TRP A 54 7.40 3.46 19.98
CA TRP A 54 6.81 4.36 20.96
C TRP A 54 6.88 3.79 22.38
N TRP A 55 6.39 2.56 22.58
CA TRP A 55 6.36 1.89 23.87
C TRP A 55 7.76 1.70 24.48
N SER A 56 8.76 1.40 23.66
CA SER A 56 10.16 1.25 24.08
C SER A 56 10.90 2.58 24.31
N GLY A 57 10.21 3.72 24.18
CA GLY A 57 10.80 5.05 24.38
C GLY A 57 11.84 5.43 23.33
N LYS A 58 11.82 4.78 22.16
CA LYS A 58 12.73 5.05 21.04
C LYS A 58 12.24 6.16 20.11
N ILE A 59 10.95 6.49 20.20
CA ILE A 59 10.40 7.69 19.56
C ILE A 59 10.60 8.87 20.49
N SER A 60 11.60 9.68 20.18
CA SER A 60 11.90 10.93 20.86
C SER A 60 12.12 12.04 19.84
N ASP A 61 11.81 13.27 20.23
CA ASP A 61 12.21 14.44 19.45
C ASP A 61 13.74 14.47 19.31
N ALA A 62 14.20 14.91 18.14
CA ALA A 62 15.61 14.90 17.78
C ALA A 62 15.99 16.21 17.09
N THR A 63 17.29 16.38 16.84
CA THR A 63 17.81 17.49 16.04
C THR A 63 18.52 16.94 14.83
N PHE A 64 18.13 17.41 13.64
CA PHE A 64 18.75 17.01 12.37
C PHE A 64 19.22 18.27 11.62
N GLY A 65 20.53 18.40 11.39
CA GLY A 65 21.10 19.59 10.74
C GLY A 65 20.82 20.91 11.48
N GLY A 66 20.72 20.87 12.82
CA GLY A 66 20.40 22.04 13.66
C GLY A 66 18.90 22.36 13.81
N ASN A 67 18.02 21.65 13.12
CA ASN A 67 16.57 21.86 13.21
C ASN A 67 15.93 20.82 14.13
N ALA A 68 14.98 21.26 14.96
CA ALA A 68 14.17 20.36 15.76
C ALA A 68 13.26 19.51 14.85
N VAL A 69 13.23 18.20 15.10
CA VAL A 69 12.43 17.24 14.36
C VAL A 69 11.61 16.45 15.37
N SER A 70 10.30 16.40 15.16
CA SER A 70 9.41 15.67 16.06
C SER A 70 9.50 14.17 15.82
N GLY A 71 9.76 13.41 16.88
CA GLY A 71 9.86 11.94 16.82
C GLY A 71 8.54 11.32 16.39
N ILE A 72 7.40 11.82 16.89
CA ILE A 72 6.08 11.28 16.54
C ILE A 72 5.72 11.56 15.08
N LEU A 73 6.08 12.74 14.55
CA LEU A 73 5.88 13.06 13.13
C LEU A 73 6.77 12.19 12.24
N LEU A 74 8.01 11.92 12.64
CA LEU A 74 8.88 10.95 11.97
C LEU A 74 8.28 9.54 11.99
N GLY A 75 7.70 9.13 13.12
CA GLY A 75 7.00 7.86 13.25
C GLY A 75 5.83 7.74 12.27
N PHE A 76 4.98 8.77 12.18
CA PHE A 76 3.90 8.81 11.20
C PHE A 76 4.43 8.83 9.76
N ALA A 77 5.48 9.61 9.48
CA ALA A 77 6.11 9.62 8.17
C ALA A 77 6.66 8.25 7.77
N ALA A 78 7.25 7.51 8.70
CA ALA A 78 7.71 6.13 8.47
C ALA A 78 6.54 5.17 8.20
N PHE A 79 5.45 5.28 8.96
CA PHE A 79 4.23 4.50 8.73
C PHE A 79 3.64 4.77 7.34
N PHE A 80 3.44 6.04 6.97
CA PHE A 80 2.93 6.39 5.64
C PHE A 80 3.92 5.98 4.54
N GLY A 81 5.22 6.19 4.76
CA GLY A 81 6.29 5.79 3.86
C GLY A 81 6.29 4.29 3.59
N ALA A 82 6.06 3.44 4.59
CA ALA A 82 5.95 2.00 4.41
C ALA A 82 4.76 1.61 3.51
N ASN A 83 3.61 2.26 3.69
CA ASN A 83 2.42 2.02 2.86
C ASN A 83 2.59 2.53 1.42
N LEU A 84 3.29 3.65 1.23
CA LEU A 84 3.65 4.15 -0.10
C LEU A 84 4.67 3.25 -0.79
N ALA A 85 5.68 2.77 -0.04
CA ALA A 85 6.67 1.82 -0.54
C ALA A 85 6.03 0.51 -1.00
N HIS A 86 5.01 0.04 -0.28
CA HIS A 86 4.20 -1.10 -0.70
C HIS A 86 3.53 -0.87 -2.06
N ALA A 87 2.82 0.24 -2.21
CA ALA A 87 2.17 0.57 -3.49
C ALA A 87 3.19 0.73 -4.63
N ALA A 88 4.31 1.40 -4.38
CA ALA A 88 5.38 1.57 -5.37
C ALA A 88 6.01 0.24 -5.79
N ASN A 89 6.29 -0.64 -4.83
CA ASN A 89 6.80 -1.98 -5.09
C ASN A 89 5.82 -2.79 -5.95
N ASN A 90 4.52 -2.70 -5.65
CA ASN A 90 3.51 -3.42 -6.43
C ASN A 90 3.41 -2.88 -7.87
N LEU A 91 3.43 -1.56 -8.06
CA LEU A 91 3.45 -0.96 -9.39
C LEU A 91 4.69 -1.35 -10.20
N ALA A 92 5.86 -1.38 -9.56
CA ALA A 92 7.11 -1.79 -10.20
C ALA A 92 7.08 -3.27 -10.60
N ASN A 93 6.55 -4.13 -9.74
CA ASN A 93 6.37 -5.55 -10.03
C ASN A 93 5.40 -5.77 -11.20
N ASP A 94 4.24 -5.11 -11.21
CA ASP A 94 3.27 -5.23 -12.31
C ASP A 94 3.87 -4.79 -13.65
N TRP A 95 4.66 -3.71 -13.65
CA TRP A 95 5.35 -3.25 -14.85
C TRP A 95 6.38 -4.27 -15.35
N ARG A 96 7.20 -4.81 -14.44
CA ARG A 96 8.23 -5.79 -14.79
C ARG A 96 7.60 -7.09 -15.29
N ASP A 97 6.62 -7.60 -14.55
CA ASP A 97 5.97 -8.88 -14.86
C ASP A 97 5.18 -8.79 -16.18
N TYR A 98 4.63 -7.62 -16.52
CA TYR A 98 4.09 -7.35 -17.85
C TYR A 98 5.18 -7.34 -18.95
N HIS A 99 6.32 -6.68 -18.71
CA HIS A 99 7.41 -6.59 -19.68
C HIS A 99 8.07 -7.96 -19.93
N ASP A 100 8.17 -8.78 -18.89
CA ASP A 100 8.71 -10.14 -18.94
C ASP A 100 7.70 -11.16 -19.52
N GLY A 101 6.47 -10.73 -19.81
CA GLY A 101 5.41 -11.56 -20.38
C GLY A 101 4.79 -12.57 -19.40
N LEU A 102 5.05 -12.41 -18.10
CA LEU A 102 4.46 -13.20 -17.03
C LEU A 102 2.99 -12.81 -16.84
N ASP A 103 2.71 -11.50 -16.87
CA ASP A 103 1.37 -10.95 -16.74
C ASP A 103 0.77 -10.66 -18.12
N ARG A 104 -0.46 -11.14 -18.35
CA ARG A 104 -1.19 -10.93 -19.62
C ARG A 104 -2.30 -9.90 -19.44
N PRO A 105 -2.64 -9.13 -20.50
CA PRO A 105 -3.82 -8.27 -20.48
C PRO A 105 -5.07 -9.09 -20.12
N GLY A 106 -5.74 -8.70 -19.04
CA GLY A 106 -6.90 -9.41 -18.53
C GLY A 106 -6.56 -10.53 -17.55
N TYR A 107 -5.68 -10.27 -16.58
CA TYR A 107 -5.57 -11.08 -15.36
C TYR A 107 -6.97 -11.54 -14.95
N PRO A 108 -7.24 -12.86 -14.85
CA PRO A 108 -8.50 -13.31 -14.28
C PRO A 108 -8.68 -12.77 -12.85
#